data_AF-A0A9E4L1M4-F1
#
_entry.id   AF-A0A9E4L1M4-F1
#
_cell.length_a   1.000
_cell.length_b   1.000
_cell.length_c   1.000
_cell.angle_alpha   90.00
_cell.angle_beta   90.00
_cell.angle_gamma   90.00
#
_symmetry.space_group_name_H-M   'P 1'
#
loop_
_entity.id
_entity.type
_entity.pdbx_description
1 polymer ?
#
loop_
_entity_poly.entity_id
_entity_poly.type
_entity_poly.pdbx_seq_one_letter_code
_entity_poly.pdbx_strand_id
1 'polypeptide(L)' 'MRSALIVVAMTSALSACEVVRPWERGTLARPEMQLDPNALQTGLYDQVYFSKEAARGGTKAAGAGCGCN' A
#
# COMPACT_ATOMS: atom_id res chain seq x y z
N MET A 1 13.05 20.19 37.17
CA MET A 1 13.88 20.21 35.93
C MET A 1 13.87 18.88 35.20
N ARG A 2 14.22 17.75 35.84
CA ARG A 2 14.16 16.40 35.22
C ARG A 2 12.78 16.04 34.65
N SER A 3 11.70 16.31 35.37
CA SER A 3 10.33 15.99 34.92
C SER A 3 9.91 16.78 33.68
N ALA A 4 10.34 18.05 33.57
CA ALA A 4 10.06 18.87 32.39
C ALA A 4 10.78 18.32 31.14
N LEU A 5 12.00 17.81 31.31
CA LEU A 5 12.80 17.22 30.24
C LEU A 5 12.15 15.95 29.68
N ILE A 6 11.55 15.13 30.54
CA ILE A 6 10.81 13.92 30.15
C ILE A 6 9.53 14.26 29.38
N VAL A 7 8.80 15.30 29.81
CA VAL A 7 7.56 15.74 29.14
C VAL A 7 7.86 16.31 27.74
N VAL A 8 8.95 17.08 27.59
CA VAL A 8 9.39 17.58 26.28
C VAL A 8 9.82 16.43 25.36
N ALA A 9 10.54 15.43 25.89
CA ALA A 9 10.94 14.26 25.10
C ALA A 9 9.72 13.47 24.60
N MET A 10 8.73 13.20 25.46
CA MET A 10 7.52 12.46 25.06
C MET A 10 6.70 13.19 24.00
N THR A 11 6.51 14.51 24.13
CA THR A 11 5.70 15.29 23.18
C THR A 11 6.35 15.40 21.81
N SER A 12 7.69 15.45 21.74
CA SER A 12 8.40 15.46 20.45
C SER A 12 8.19 14.20 19.61
N ALA A 13 8.04 13.03 20.25
CA ALA A 13 7.83 11.75 19.56
C ALA A 13 6.47 11.65 18.84
N LEU A 14 5.46 12.44 19.23
CA LEU A 14 4.13 12.44 18.60
C LEU A 14 4.07 13.30 17.33
N SER A 15 5.09 14.10 17.03
CA SER A 15 5.09 15.04 15.90
C SER A 15 5.43 14.42 14.54
N ALA A 16 5.73 13.11 14.48
CA ALA A 16 6.17 12.42 13.26
C ALA A 16 5.04 11.95 12.34
N CYS A 17 3.76 12.12 12.71
CA CYS A 17 2.64 11.76 11.84
C CYS A 17 2.37 12.86 10.81
N GLU A 18 2.56 12.53 9.53
CA GLU A 18 2.27 13.42 8.40
C GLU A 18 1.14 12.87 7.53
N VAL A 19 0.24 13.74 7.07
CA VAL A 19 -0.86 13.36 6.18
C VAL A 19 -0.34 13.29 4.76
N VAL A 20 -0.11 12.08 4.25
CA VAL A 20 0.32 11.86 2.86
C VAL A 20 -0.87 11.99 1.92
N ARG A 21 -0.79 12.93 0.99
CA ARG A 21 -1.83 13.16 -0.02
C ARG A 21 -1.80 12.03 -1.06
N PRO A 22 -2.95 11.65 -1.65
CA PRO A 22 -3.01 10.48 -2.54
C PRO A 22 -2.01 10.49 -3.69
N TRP A 23 -1.70 11.66 -4.26
CA TRP A 23 -0.75 11.85 -5.36
C TRP A 23 0.73 11.81 -4.93
N GLU A 24 1.04 12.08 -3.66
CA GLU A 24 2.41 12.03 -3.13
C GLU A 24 2.90 10.59 -2.99
N ARG A 25 1.98 9.62 -2.94
CA ARG A 25 2.32 8.20 -2.95
C ARG A 25 3.11 7.80 -4.20
N GLY A 26 2.91 8.47 -5.34
CA GLY A 26 3.68 8.19 -6.55
C GLY A 26 5.18 8.49 -6.40
N THR A 27 5.54 9.47 -5.57
CA THR A 27 6.93 9.87 -5.30
C THR A 27 7.50 9.27 -4.03
N LEU A 28 6.67 9.00 -3.02
CA LEU A 28 7.10 8.47 -1.71
C LEU A 28 7.15 6.94 -1.67
N ALA A 29 6.37 6.25 -2.51
CA ALA A 29 6.37 4.80 -2.55
C ALA A 29 7.67 4.28 -3.18
N ARG A 30 8.34 3.38 -2.46
CA ARG A 30 9.54 2.70 -2.95
C ARG A 30 9.15 1.45 -3.75
N PRO A 31 10.02 0.96 -4.64
CA PRO A 31 9.77 -0.28 -5.37
C PRO A 31 9.44 -1.47 -4.46
N GLU A 32 10.11 -1.60 -3.31
CA GLU A 32 9.84 -2.65 -2.32
C GLU A 32 8.47 -2.57 -1.62
N MET A 33 7.74 -1.46 -1.77
CA MET A 33 6.39 -1.27 -1.23
C MET A 33 5.30 -1.72 -2.21
N GLN A 34 5.66 -2.24 -3.39
CA GLN A 34 4.70 -2.75 -4.36
C GLN A 34 3.97 -3.98 -3.82
N LEU A 35 2.64 -3.99 -3.95
CA LEU A 35 1.80 -5.14 -3.61
C LEU A 35 2.15 -6.38 -4.44
N ASP A 36 2.57 -6.15 -5.69
CA ASP A 36 2.95 -7.17 -6.65
C ASP A 36 4.27 -6.73 -7.32
N PRO A 37 5.42 -7.23 -6.85
CA PRO A 37 6.72 -6.84 -7.38
C PRO A 37 6.96 -7.36 -8.81
N ASN A 38 6.15 -8.30 -9.30
CA ASN A 38 6.23 -8.81 -10.67
C ASN A 38 4.85 -8.85 -11.33
N ALA A 39 4.29 -7.67 -11.54
CA ALA A 39 2.96 -7.49 -12.13
C ALA A 39 2.79 -8.18 -13.49
N LEU A 40 3.85 -8.28 -14.29
CA LEU A 40 3.82 -8.96 -15.59
C LEU A 40 3.63 -10.47 -15.44
N GLN A 41 4.42 -11.11 -14.58
CA GLN A 41 4.30 -12.53 -14.33
C GLN A 41 2.94 -12.87 -13.71
N THR A 42 2.50 -12.08 -12.73
CA THR A 42 1.19 -12.27 -12.11
C THR A 42 0.06 -12.10 -13.13
N GLY A 43 0.14 -11.09 -14.00
CA GLY A 43 -0.85 -10.89 -15.06
C GLY A 43 -0.93 -12.06 -16.06
N LEU A 44 0.21 -12.65 -16.42
CA LEU A 44 0.24 -13.84 -17.28
C LEU A 44 -0.40 -15.05 -16.60
N TYR A 45 -0.12 -15.27 -15.31
CA TYR A 45 -0.76 -16.34 -14.56
C TYR A 45 -2.26 -16.14 -14.43
N ASP A 46 -2.71 -14.92 -14.15
CA ASP A 46 -4.14 -14.60 -14.06
C ASP A 46 -4.85 -14.87 -15.38
N GLN A 47 -4.25 -14.52 -16.53
CA GLN A 47 -4.82 -14.83 -17.84
C GLN A 47 -4.95 -16.33 -18.10
N VAL A 48 -3.91 -17.10 -17.76
CA VAL A 48 -3.93 -18.56 -17.91
C VAL A 48 -4.96 -19.18 -16.96
N TYR A 49 -5.01 -18.71 -15.72
CA TYR A 49 -5.95 -19.17 -14.70
C TYR A 49 -7.39 -18.88 -15.11
N PHE A 50 -7.69 -17.65 -15.53
CA PHE A 50 -9.00 -17.26 -16.02
C PHE A 50 -9.41 -18.10 -17.23
N SER A 51 -8.52 -18.34 -18.18
CA SER A 51 -8.82 -19.17 -19.35
C SER A 51 -9.16 -20.63 -19.00
N LYS A 52 -8.67 -21.13 -17.86
CA LYS A 52 -8.84 -22.53 -17.44
C LYS A 52 -9.96 -22.72 -16.41
N GLU A 53 -10.15 -21.76 -15.52
CA GLU A 53 -10.91 -21.92 -14.28
C GLU A 53 -11.79 -20.70 -13.96
N ALA A 54 -12.33 -20.01 -14.98
CA ALA A 54 -13.19 -18.81 -14.90
C ALA A 54 -14.47 -18.92 -14.02
N ALA A 55 -14.56 -19.89 -13.12
CA ALA A 55 -15.65 -20.08 -12.17
C ALA A 55 -15.67 -19.04 -11.04
N ARG A 56 -14.61 -18.26 -10.83
CA ARG A 56 -14.55 -17.17 -9.83
C ARG A 56 -13.98 -15.88 -10.44
N GLY A 57 -14.58 -14.74 -10.10
CA GLY A 57 -14.11 -13.42 -10.51
C GLY A 57 -12.65 -13.16 -10.08
N GLY A 58 -11.99 -12.22 -10.76
CA GLY A 58 -10.55 -11.97 -10.64
C GLY A 58 -10.04 -11.85 -9.21
N THR A 59 -8.78 -12.23 -8.99
CA THR A 59 -8.11 -12.25 -7.67
C THR A 59 -7.56 -10.89 -7.25
N LYS A 60 -7.49 -9.92 -8.18
CA LYS A 60 -6.89 -8.62 -7.93
C LYS A 60 -7.90 -7.68 -7.28
N ALA A 61 -7.53 -7.12 -6.13
CA ALA A 61 -8.17 -5.93 -5.61
C ALA A 61 -7.75 -4.75 -6.49
N ALA A 62 -8.70 -4.13 -7.20
CA ALA A 62 -8.45 -2.88 -7.90
C ALA A 62 -7.96 -1.84 -6.89
N GLY A 63 -6.71 -1.38 -7.03
CA GLY A 63 -6.20 -0.29 -6.20
C GLY A 63 -7.13 0.93 -6.27
N ALA A 64 -7.47 1.49 -5.10
CA ALA A 64 -8.21 2.75 -4.91
C ALA A 64 -9.41 3.03 -5.85
N GLY A 65 -10.14 1.99 -6.28
CA GLY A 65 -11.34 2.11 -7.11
C GLY A 65 -12.50 1.31 -6.52
N CYS A 66 -13.74 1.73 -6.82
CA CYS A 66 -14.99 1.03 -6.46
C CYS A 66 -14.88 -0.46 -6.83
N GLY A 67 -14.61 -1.31 -5.84
CA GLY A 67 -14.17 -2.69 -6.00
C GLY A 67 -15.21 -3.62 -6.61
N CYS A 68 -15.38 -3.54 -7.91
CA CYS A 68 -16.02 -4.56 -8.72
C CYS A 68 -14.98 -5.10 -9.71
N ASN A 69 -14.72 -6.42 -9.64
CA ASN A 69 -14.22 -7.16 -10.80
C ASN A 69 -15.33 -7.28 -11.83
#